data_AF-L7JR48-F1
#
_entry.id   AF-L7JR48-F1
#
_cell.length_a   1.000
_cell.length_b   1.000
_cell.length_c   1.000
_cell.angle_alpha   90.00
_cell.angle_beta   90.00
_cell.angle_gamma   90.00
#
_symmetry.space_group_name_H-M   'P 1'
#
loop_
_entity.id
_entity.type
_entity.pdbx_description
1 polymer ?
#
loop_
_entity_poly.entity_id
_entity_poly.type
_entity_poly.pdbx_seq_one_letter_code
_entity_poly.pdbx_strand_id
1 'polypeptide(L)'
;MHHTLKMNGVLLKMLIVPLMSTGLTIRTLLSKGVLKGSYDDETISNINKELRSMNYQAIQNCTKTLLVLKDLDPPAFDNSLILNNLENYIVNREQLESSTLDWLTSMDWYADGEFTDVFLIQNEEYLLEKFSEIFHKCKFCGLVVKGTDKHTYCLSLYKKHLGNASLRDELI
;
A
#
# COMPACT_ATOMS: atom_id res chain seq x y z
N MET A 1 -23.16 16.76 20.29
CA MET A 1 -23.25 16.02 21.57
C MET A 1 -22.19 14.93 21.57
N HIS A 2 -21.18 15.04 22.43
CA HIS A 2 -20.13 14.05 22.58
C HIS A 2 -20.60 12.94 23.52
N HIS A 3 -20.62 11.69 23.04
CA HIS A 3 -20.75 10.53 23.92
C HIS A 3 -19.36 9.99 24.24
N THR A 4 -18.97 10.08 25.50
CA THR A 4 -17.74 9.49 26.03
C THR A 4 -18.11 8.24 26.81
N LEU A 5 -17.75 7.07 26.30
CA LEU A 5 -17.74 5.82 27.08
C LEU A 5 -16.32 5.58 27.60
N LYS A 6 -16.16 5.55 28.93
CA LYS A 6 -14.93 5.13 29.61
C LYS A 6 -15.05 3.65 29.98
N MET A 7 -14.14 2.83 29.48
CA MET A 7 -13.80 1.56 30.12
C MET A 7 -12.28 1.34 30.08
N ASN A 8 -11.71 1.13 31.27
CA ASN A 8 -10.40 0.53 31.56
C ASN A 8 -9.16 1.16 30.90
N GLY A 9 -8.65 2.22 31.54
CA GLY A 9 -7.24 2.28 31.98
C GLY A 9 -6.09 2.30 30.96
N VAL A 10 -6.36 2.22 29.66
CA VAL A 10 -5.37 2.45 28.60
C VAL A 10 -5.94 3.48 27.66
N LEU A 11 -5.29 4.65 27.62
CA LEU A 11 -5.57 5.71 26.66
C LEU A 11 -5.14 5.22 25.28
N LEU A 12 -5.97 4.38 24.65
CA LEU A 12 -5.88 4.18 23.22
C LEU A 12 -6.28 5.51 22.59
N LYS A 13 -5.29 6.34 22.24
CA LYS A 13 -5.50 7.42 21.28
C LYS A 13 -5.86 6.75 19.95
N MET A 14 -7.13 6.39 19.78
CA MET A 14 -7.69 6.31 18.45
C MET A 14 -7.50 7.70 17.87
N LEU A 15 -6.52 7.83 16.97
CA LEU A 15 -6.43 8.97 16.08
C LEU A 15 -7.72 8.97 15.28
N ILE A 16 -8.72 9.69 15.79
CA ILE A 16 -9.85 10.15 15.00
C ILE A 16 -9.21 11.07 13.97
N VAL A 17 -8.84 10.50 12.82
CA VAL A 17 -8.46 11.28 11.66
C VAL A 17 -9.68 12.16 11.38
N PRO A 18 -9.56 13.50 11.42
CA PRO A 18 -10.68 14.36 11.08
C PRO A 18 -11.20 13.95 9.72
N LEU A 19 -12.52 13.94 9.52
CA LEU A 19 -13.13 13.73 8.21
C LEU A 19 -12.61 14.83 7.29
N MET A 20 -11.51 14.57 6.59
CA MET A 20 -10.94 15.47 5.62
C MET A 20 -11.89 15.49 4.44
N SER A 21 -12.27 16.68 3.99
CA SER A 21 -13.03 16.80 2.75
C SER A 21 -12.24 16.17 1.61
N THR A 22 -12.93 15.56 0.64
CA THR A 22 -12.31 14.89 -0.52
C THR A 22 -11.25 15.76 -1.20
N GLY A 23 -11.49 17.07 -1.33
CA GLY A 23 -10.53 18.01 -1.90
C GLY A 23 -9.23 18.16 -1.08
N LEU A 24 -9.30 18.15 0.25
CA LEU A 24 -8.10 18.22 1.10
C LEU A 24 -7.30 16.91 1.03
N THR A 25 -7.99 15.77 0.93
CA THR A 25 -7.38 14.46 0.70
C THR A 25 -6.64 14.43 -0.64
N ILE A 26 -7.28 14.83 -1.73
CA ILE A 26 -6.67 14.90 -3.06
C ILE A 26 -5.44 15.82 -3.05
N ARG A 27 -5.56 17.03 -2.48
CA ARG A 27 -4.42 17.96 -2.38
C ARG A 27 -3.25 17.36 -1.61
N THR A 28 -3.54 16.62 -0.53
CA THR A 28 -2.49 15.97 0.26
C THR A 28 -1.82 14.83 -0.52
N LEU A 29 -2.60 14.01 -1.24
CA LEU A 29 -2.07 12.98 -2.12
C LEU A 29 -1.19 13.57 -3.23
N LEU A 30 -1.64 14.62 -3.92
CA LEU A 30 -0.88 15.27 -4.98
C LEU A 30 0.42 15.93 -4.48
N SER A 31 0.47 16.33 -3.21
CA SER A 31 1.67 16.98 -2.64
C SER A 31 2.65 16.01 -1.98
N LYS A 32 2.18 14.87 -1.48
CA LYS A 32 2.99 13.93 -0.70
C LYS A 32 3.11 12.54 -1.29
N GLY A 33 2.31 12.21 -2.31
CA GLY A 33 2.19 10.86 -2.87
C GLY A 33 1.47 9.86 -1.96
N VAL A 34 1.36 10.13 -0.66
CA VAL A 34 0.81 9.19 0.33
C VAL A 34 -0.01 9.88 1.42
N LEU A 35 -0.96 9.14 1.99
CA LEU A 35 -1.76 9.57 3.12
C LEU A 35 -2.09 8.41 4.06
N LYS A 36 -1.68 8.51 5.32
CA LYS A 36 -2.03 7.52 6.36
C LYS A 36 -3.52 7.63 6.71
N GLY A 37 -4.20 6.49 6.79
CA GLY A 37 -5.62 6.43 7.15
C GLY A 37 -6.33 5.22 6.55
N SER A 38 -7.49 4.91 7.13
CA SER A 38 -8.43 3.94 6.57
C SER A 38 -9.58 4.67 5.91
N TYR A 39 -9.81 4.38 4.64
CA TYR A 39 -10.87 4.93 3.82
C TYR A 39 -11.80 3.80 3.38
N ASP A 40 -13.09 4.07 3.34
CA ASP A 40 -14.06 3.17 2.74
C ASP A 40 -14.03 3.25 1.20
N ASP A 41 -14.62 2.26 0.55
CA ASP A 41 -14.57 2.11 -0.91
C ASP A 41 -15.30 3.25 -1.64
N GLU A 42 -16.34 3.85 -1.03
CA GLU A 42 -17.06 4.99 -1.60
C GLU A 42 -16.18 6.24 -1.60
N THR A 43 -15.49 6.50 -0.49
CA THR A 43 -14.52 7.60 -0.37
C THR A 43 -13.40 7.45 -1.42
N ILE A 44 -12.82 6.26 -1.56
CA ILE A 44 -11.77 5.99 -2.55
C ILE A 44 -12.30 6.16 -3.98
N SER A 45 -13.51 5.66 -4.26
CA SER A 45 -14.17 5.83 -5.56
C SER A 45 -14.35 7.30 -5.94
N ASN A 46 -14.80 8.13 -4.99
CA ASN A 46 -14.98 9.55 -5.20
C ASN A 46 -13.65 10.29 -5.42
N ILE A 47 -12.61 9.95 -4.64
CA ILE A 47 -11.25 10.45 -4.88
C ILE A 47 -10.77 10.08 -6.29
N ASN A 48 -10.96 8.83 -6.70
CA ASN A 48 -10.49 8.34 -8.00
C ASN A 48 -11.25 8.93 -9.19
N LYS A 49 -12.52 9.31 -9.05
CA LYS A 49 -13.25 10.03 -10.11
C LYS A 49 -12.55 11.33 -10.49
N GLU A 50 -12.07 12.07 -9.49
CA GLU A 50 -11.35 13.33 -9.69
C GLU A 50 -9.94 13.08 -10.26
N LEU A 51 -9.21 12.13 -9.67
CA LEU A 51 -7.81 11.83 -10.04
C LEU A 51 -7.63 11.30 -11.47
N ARG A 52 -8.65 10.62 -12.03
CA ARG A 52 -8.61 10.10 -13.41
C ARG A 52 -8.28 11.17 -14.45
N SER A 53 -8.79 12.39 -14.27
CA SER A 53 -8.54 13.51 -15.19
C SER A 53 -7.07 13.96 -15.20
N MET A 54 -6.32 13.62 -14.17
CA MET A 54 -4.89 13.93 -13.99
C MET A 54 -4.02 12.69 -14.21
N ASN A 55 -4.60 11.59 -14.72
CA ASN A 55 -3.91 10.31 -14.93
C ASN A 55 -3.33 9.68 -13.65
N TYR A 56 -3.99 9.92 -12.51
CA TYR A 56 -3.63 9.32 -11.23
C TYR A 56 -4.72 8.39 -10.69
N GLN A 57 -4.33 7.51 -9.79
CA GLN A 57 -5.22 6.66 -9.01
C GLN A 57 -4.78 6.57 -7.55
N ALA A 58 -5.68 6.85 -6.62
CA ALA A 58 -5.51 6.52 -5.22
C ALA A 58 -5.79 5.03 -4.98
N ILE A 59 -4.79 4.32 -4.46
CA ILE A 59 -4.83 2.90 -4.13
C ILE A 59 -4.57 2.72 -2.65
N GLN A 60 -5.45 2.01 -1.97
CA GLN A 60 -5.26 1.69 -0.55
C GLN A 60 -4.44 0.41 -0.41
N ASN A 61 -3.46 0.40 0.49
CA ASN A 61 -2.62 -0.75 0.74
C ASN A 61 -3.40 -1.93 1.35
N CYS A 62 -2.78 -3.12 1.39
CA CYS A 62 -3.47 -4.34 1.80
C CYS A 62 -3.98 -4.30 3.26
N THR A 63 -3.29 -3.58 4.15
CA THR A 63 -3.71 -3.40 5.55
C THR A 63 -4.76 -2.31 5.76
N LYS A 64 -5.14 -1.59 4.69
CA LYS A 64 -6.07 -0.46 4.73
C LYS A 64 -5.64 0.69 5.65
N THR A 65 -4.34 0.88 5.84
CA THR A 65 -3.79 1.95 6.70
C THR A 65 -3.08 3.05 5.93
N LEU A 66 -2.86 2.87 4.63
CA LEU A 66 -2.15 3.80 3.78
C LEU A 66 -2.86 3.93 2.44
N LEU A 67 -3.04 5.16 1.98
CA LEU A 67 -3.52 5.50 0.65
C LEU A 67 -2.33 6.05 -0.15
N VAL A 68 -2.07 5.47 -1.32
CA VAL A 68 -0.94 5.80 -2.20
C VAL A 68 -1.49 6.37 -3.51
N LEU A 69 -0.94 7.48 -3.99
CA LEU A 69 -1.26 8.08 -5.27
C LEU A 69 -0.41 7.45 -6.37
N LYS A 70 -0.94 6.46 -7.09
CA LYS A 70 -0.29 5.82 -8.23
C LYS A 70 -0.41 6.68 -9.48
N ASP A 71 0.71 6.91 -10.18
CA ASP A 71 0.71 7.43 -11.55
C ASP A 71 0.35 6.32 -12.54
N LEU A 72 -0.58 6.58 -13.45
CA LEU A 72 -1.02 5.61 -14.46
C LEU A 72 -0.15 5.64 -15.72
N ASP A 73 0.67 6.68 -15.91
CA ASP A 73 1.66 6.77 -16.99
C ASP A 73 2.97 7.34 -16.41
N PRO A 74 3.66 6.57 -15.56
CA PRO A 74 4.86 7.06 -14.89
C PRO A 74 5.95 7.37 -15.92
N PRO A 75 6.69 8.48 -15.77
CA PRO A 75 7.81 8.78 -16.64
C PRO A 75 8.86 7.66 -16.59
N ALA A 76 9.51 7.40 -17.72
CA ALA A 76 10.57 6.41 -17.79
C ALA A 76 11.67 6.69 -16.76
N PHE A 77 12.21 5.61 -16.18
CA PHE A 77 13.27 5.68 -15.18
C PHE A 77 14.54 6.32 -15.78
N ASP A 78 14.83 7.57 -15.41
CA ASP A 78 15.93 8.37 -16.00
C ASP A 78 17.33 7.96 -15.48
N ASN A 79 17.40 7.18 -14.38
CA ASN A 79 18.66 6.77 -13.77
C ASN A 79 18.99 5.28 -14.01
N SER A 80 19.68 5.01 -15.12
CA SER A 80 20.05 3.66 -15.56
C SER A 80 20.93 2.89 -14.56
N LEU A 81 21.78 3.57 -13.77
CA LEU A 81 22.64 2.91 -12.77
C LEU A 81 21.83 2.43 -11.56
N ILE A 82 20.97 3.29 -11.00
CA ILE A 82 20.07 2.93 -9.89
C ILE A 82 19.13 1.81 -10.31
N LEU A 83 18.58 1.91 -11.53
CA LEU A 83 17.71 0.87 -12.06
C LEU A 83 18.46 -0.46 -12.17
N ASN A 84 19.62 -0.50 -12.82
CA ASN A 84 20.42 -1.74 -12.95
C ASN A 84 20.76 -2.36 -11.58
N ASN A 85 21.15 -1.54 -10.60
CA ASN A 85 21.47 -2.04 -9.26
C ASN A 85 20.23 -2.60 -8.54
N LEU A 86 19.07 -1.93 -8.67
CA LEU A 86 17.80 -2.41 -8.15
C LEU A 86 17.38 -3.75 -8.78
N GLU A 87 17.52 -3.87 -10.10
CA GLU A 87 17.19 -5.10 -10.82
C GLU A 87 18.09 -6.27 -10.38
N ASN A 88 19.40 -6.03 -10.28
CA ASN A 88 20.35 -7.02 -9.77
C ASN A 88 20.04 -7.42 -8.33
N TYR A 89 19.67 -6.47 -7.46
CA TYR A 89 19.21 -6.76 -6.10
C TYR A 89 17.97 -7.67 -6.09
N ILE A 90 16.99 -7.38 -6.95
CA ILE A 90 15.76 -8.17 -7.05
C ILE A 90 16.05 -9.62 -7.46
N VAL A 91 16.86 -9.81 -8.51
CA VAL A 91 17.11 -11.13 -9.12
C VAL A 91 18.12 -11.93 -8.30
N ASN A 92 19.27 -11.32 -7.99
CA ASN A 92 20.43 -12.02 -7.43
C ASN A 92 20.52 -11.93 -5.90
N ARG A 93 19.70 -11.08 -5.27
CA ARG A 93 19.79 -10.75 -3.83
C ARG A 93 21.18 -10.23 -3.44
N GLU A 94 21.83 -9.53 -4.35
CA GLU A 94 23.06 -8.79 -4.08
C GLU A 94 22.80 -7.67 -3.06
N GLN A 95 23.84 -7.00 -2.58
CA GLN A 95 23.66 -5.84 -1.70
C GLN A 95 23.35 -4.61 -2.56
N LEU A 96 22.32 -3.83 -2.18
CA LEU A 96 22.09 -2.52 -2.78
C LEU A 96 23.32 -1.63 -2.56
N GLU A 97 23.78 -0.98 -3.63
CA GLU A 97 24.80 0.06 -3.51
C GLU A 97 24.27 1.22 -2.66
N SER A 98 25.16 1.88 -1.90
CA SER A 98 24.78 2.95 -0.96
C SER A 98 23.96 4.04 -1.64
N SER A 99 24.36 4.48 -2.84
CA SER A 99 23.66 5.51 -3.60
C SER A 99 22.23 5.09 -3.99
N THR A 100 22.05 3.84 -4.42
CA THR A 100 20.74 3.25 -4.74
C THR A 100 19.88 3.15 -3.49
N LEU A 101 20.44 2.65 -2.37
CA LEU A 101 19.74 2.53 -1.10
C LEU A 101 19.30 3.89 -0.56
N ASP A 102 20.18 4.89 -0.56
CA ASP A 102 19.89 6.25 -0.11
C ASP A 102 18.77 6.87 -0.94
N TRP A 103 18.84 6.70 -2.27
CA TRP A 103 17.80 7.17 -3.19
C TRP A 103 16.46 6.49 -2.93
N LEU A 104 16.42 5.16 -2.86
CA LEU A 104 15.19 4.40 -2.56
C LEU A 104 14.60 4.79 -1.20
N THR A 105 15.45 5.00 -0.19
CA THR A 105 15.01 5.42 1.14
C THR A 105 14.43 6.84 1.12
N SER A 106 15.05 7.77 0.37
CA SER A 106 14.54 9.14 0.22
C SER A 106 13.17 9.21 -0.47
N MET A 107 12.85 8.19 -1.29
CA MET A 107 11.57 8.06 -1.99
C MET A 107 10.52 7.29 -1.17
N ASP A 108 10.86 6.86 0.06
CA ASP A 108 10.03 5.96 0.90
C ASP A 108 9.72 4.62 0.20
N TRP A 109 10.66 4.14 -0.63
CA TRP A 109 10.51 2.90 -1.41
C TRP A 109 11.17 1.69 -0.75
N TYR A 110 12.08 1.94 0.19
CA TYR A 110 12.78 0.90 0.94
C TYR A 110 12.87 1.30 2.41
N ALA A 111 12.48 0.39 3.30
CA ALA A 111 12.52 0.57 4.75
C ALA A 111 12.67 -0.78 5.45
N ASP A 112 13.39 -0.80 6.57
CA ASP A 112 13.55 -2.00 7.41
C ASP A 112 14.04 -3.26 6.67
N GLY A 113 14.81 -3.07 5.59
CA GLY A 113 15.35 -4.17 4.78
C GLY A 113 14.38 -4.73 3.72
N GLU A 114 13.23 -4.09 3.51
CA GLU A 114 12.21 -4.53 2.57
C GLU A 114 11.70 -3.38 1.68
N PHE A 115 11.09 -3.75 0.54
CA PHE A 115 10.36 -2.80 -0.30
C PHE A 115 9.04 -2.41 0.37
N THR A 116 8.72 -1.12 0.36
CA THR A 116 7.49 -0.60 0.98
C THR A 116 6.27 -0.84 0.09
N ASP A 117 5.07 -0.71 0.66
CA ASP A 117 3.82 -0.71 -0.11
C ASP A 117 3.81 0.39 -1.18
N VAL A 118 4.47 1.53 -0.93
CA VAL A 118 4.57 2.63 -1.91
C VAL A 118 5.33 2.15 -3.15
N PHE A 119 6.51 1.55 -2.96
CA PHE A 119 7.29 1.01 -4.08
C PHE A 119 6.49 0.00 -4.89
N LEU A 120 5.87 -0.96 -4.20
CA LEU A 120 5.10 -2.05 -4.80
C LEU A 120 3.91 -1.52 -5.61
N ILE A 121 3.15 -0.57 -5.06
CA ILE A 121 1.98 0.00 -5.74
C ILE A 121 2.38 0.86 -6.95
N GLN A 122 3.41 1.70 -6.80
CA GLN A 122 3.86 2.59 -7.88
C GLN A 122 4.43 1.82 -9.08
N ASN A 123 5.20 0.78 -8.80
CA ASN A 123 5.95 0.04 -9.83
C ASN A 123 5.27 -1.29 -10.22
N GLU A 124 3.99 -1.45 -9.89
CA GLU A 124 3.27 -2.72 -10.04
C GLU A 124 3.41 -3.34 -11.43
N GLU A 125 3.16 -2.56 -12.49
CA GLU A 125 3.17 -3.06 -13.87
C GLU A 125 4.57 -3.52 -14.27
N TYR A 126 5.57 -2.70 -13.99
CA TYR A 126 6.98 -3.01 -14.22
C TYR A 126 7.44 -4.28 -13.49
N LEU A 127 7.08 -4.40 -12.20
CA LEU A 127 7.45 -5.56 -11.38
C LEU A 127 6.81 -6.85 -11.89
N LEU A 128 5.54 -6.78 -12.30
CA LEU A 128 4.80 -7.95 -12.79
C LEU A 128 5.22 -8.35 -14.21
N GLU A 129 5.59 -7.40 -15.06
CA GLU A 129 6.06 -7.69 -16.42
C GLU A 129 7.48 -8.28 -16.39
N LYS A 130 8.40 -7.62 -15.68
CA LYS A 130 9.83 -7.96 -15.74
C LYS A 130 10.24 -9.06 -14.75
N PHE A 131 9.56 -9.15 -13.61
CA PHE A 131 9.93 -10.04 -12.51
C PHE A 131 8.77 -10.95 -12.09
N SER A 132 8.01 -11.46 -13.07
CA SER A 132 6.80 -12.28 -12.87
C SER A 132 7.02 -13.56 -12.05
N GLU A 133 8.25 -14.09 -11.99
CA GLU A 133 8.60 -15.24 -11.15
C GLU A 133 8.81 -14.88 -9.67
N ILE A 134 9.02 -13.59 -9.37
CA ILE A 134 9.32 -13.07 -8.03
C ILE A 134 8.14 -12.30 -7.46
N PHE A 135 7.43 -11.54 -8.30
CA PHE A 135 6.29 -10.72 -7.90
C PHE A 135 5.00 -11.24 -8.51
N HIS A 136 3.95 -11.27 -7.70
CA HIS A 136 2.65 -11.78 -8.11
C HIS A 136 1.54 -10.88 -7.60
N LYS A 137 0.37 -10.99 -8.24
CA LYS A 137 -0.86 -10.37 -7.76
C LYS A 137 -1.43 -11.17 -6.59
N CYS A 138 -1.68 -10.50 -5.48
CA CYS A 138 -2.36 -11.12 -4.33
C CYS A 138 -3.78 -11.50 -4.71
N LYS A 139 -4.14 -12.78 -4.55
CA LYS A 139 -5.47 -13.29 -4.93
C LYS A 139 -6.65 -12.72 -4.12
N PHE A 140 -6.38 -12.02 -3.02
CA PHE A 140 -7.41 -11.49 -2.12
C PHE A 140 -7.65 -9.99 -2.33
N CYS A 141 -6.59 -9.19 -2.42
CA CYS A 141 -6.69 -7.73 -2.55
C CYS A 141 -6.29 -7.21 -3.94
N GLY A 142 -5.74 -8.06 -4.81
CA GLY A 142 -5.31 -7.67 -6.16
C GLY A 142 -4.07 -6.78 -6.21
N LEU A 143 -3.40 -6.51 -5.08
CA LEU A 143 -2.14 -5.75 -5.05
C LEU A 143 -0.95 -6.66 -5.26
N VAL A 144 0.16 -6.13 -5.78
CA VAL A 144 1.41 -6.89 -5.94
C VAL A 144 2.02 -7.30 -4.59
N VAL A 145 2.64 -8.48 -4.56
CA VAL A 145 3.35 -9.03 -3.40
C VAL A 145 4.57 -9.82 -3.88
N LYS A 146 5.62 -9.84 -3.06
CA LYS A 146 6.87 -10.56 -3.34
C LYS A 146 6.82 -12.01 -2.83
N GLY A 147 7.27 -12.95 -3.65
CA GLY A 147 7.56 -14.35 -3.31
C GLY A 147 6.36 -15.30 -3.18
N THR A 148 5.13 -14.80 -3.11
CA THR A 148 3.91 -15.62 -3.02
C THR A 148 2.75 -14.96 -3.77
N ASP A 149 1.59 -15.60 -3.87
CA ASP A 149 0.35 -15.02 -4.43
C ASP A 149 -0.58 -14.43 -3.35
N LYS A 150 -0.09 -14.21 -2.11
CA LYS A 150 -0.91 -13.80 -0.95
C LYS A 150 -0.12 -12.92 0.01
N HIS A 151 -0.63 -11.73 0.35
CA HIS A 151 -0.12 -11.01 1.53
C HIS A 151 -0.41 -11.80 2.80
N THR A 152 0.55 -11.84 3.73
CA THR A 152 0.41 -12.43 5.06
C THR A 152 -0.81 -11.86 5.79
N TYR A 153 -1.04 -10.55 5.67
CA TYR A 153 -2.22 -9.87 6.23
C TYR A 153 -3.54 -10.37 5.63
N CYS A 154 -3.64 -10.48 4.30
CA CYS A 154 -4.84 -10.97 3.65
C CYS A 154 -5.15 -12.42 4.04
N LEU A 155 -4.12 -13.26 4.13
CA LEU A 155 -4.26 -14.66 4.56
C LEU A 155 -4.74 -14.76 6.02
N SER A 156 -4.24 -13.91 6.92
CA SER A 156 -4.64 -13.92 8.33
C SER A 156 -6.09 -13.47 8.51
N LEU A 157 -6.52 -12.42 7.79
CA LEU A 157 -7.92 -12.00 7.76
C LEU A 157 -8.84 -13.12 7.27
N TYR A 158 -8.50 -13.74 6.14
CA TYR A 158 -9.28 -14.85 5.57
C TYR A 158 -9.44 -16.00 6.57
N LYS A 159 -8.35 -16.44 7.20
CA LYS A 159 -8.37 -17.49 8.23
C LYS A 159 -9.24 -17.12 9.43
N LYS A 160 -9.18 -15.86 9.88
CA LYS A 160 -10.02 -15.35 10.98
C LYS A 160 -11.50 -15.38 10.61
N HIS A 161 -11.86 -15.02 9.37
CA HIS A 161 -13.24 -15.10 8.90
C HIS A 161 -13.74 -16.55 8.86
N LEU A 162 -12.93 -17.50 8.40
CA LEU A 162 -13.30 -18.92 8.41
C LEU A 162 -13.49 -19.47 9.84
N GLY A 163 -12.58 -19.17 10.77
CA GLY A 163 -12.72 -19.62 12.17
C GLY A 163 -13.94 -19.01 12.87
N ASN A 164 -14.33 -17.80 12.51
CA ASN A 164 -15.55 -17.18 13.02
C ASN A 164 -16.82 -17.77 12.40
N ALA A 165 -16.76 -18.27 11.17
CA ALA A 165 -17.88 -18.95 10.53
C ALA A 165 -18.13 -20.33 11.18
N SER A 166 -17.08 -21.10 11.45
CA SER A 166 -17.21 -22.41 12.12
C SER A 166 -17.76 -22.30 13.55
N LEU A 167 -17.43 -21.23 14.29
CA LEU A 167 -17.97 -20.98 15.62
C LEU A 167 -19.45 -20.56 15.61
N ARG A 168 -19.96 -20.01 14.49
CA ARG A 168 -21.38 -19.69 14.35
C ARG A 168 -22.23 -20.94 14.11
N ASP A 169 -21.69 -21.92 13.40
CA ASP A 169 -22.39 -23.18 13.10
C ASP A 169 -22.49 -24.10 14.34
N GLU A 170 -21.65 -23.88 15.37
CA GLU A 170 -21.71 -24.60 16.66
C GLU A 170 -22.67 -23.95 17.69
N LEU A 171 -23.19 -22.75 17.40
CA LEU A 171 -24.07 -21.97 18.29
C LEU A 171 -25.53 -21.91 17.80
N ILE A 172 -25.88 -22.69 16.78
CA ILE A 172 -27.24 -22.91 16.27
C ILE A 172 -27.67 -24.33 16.63
#